data_AF-A0AA43QSJ4-F1
#
_entry.id   AF-A0AA43QSJ4-F1
#
_cell.length_a   1.000
_cell.length_b   1.000
_cell.length_c   1.000
_cell.angle_alpha   90.00
_cell.angle_beta   90.00
_cell.angle_gamma   90.00
#
_symmetry.space_group_name_H-M   'P 1'
#
loop_
_entity.id
_entity.type
_entity.pdbx_description
1 polymer ?
#
loop_
_entity_poly.entity_id
_entity_poly.type
_entity_poly.pdbx_seq_one_letter_code
_entity_poly.pdbx_strand_id
1 'polypeptide(L)'
;MWPLLLGFVSVYFFLTSIYRLYLHPLSKIPGPKIAALTWGYEFYYDVVRHGTYIWEVEKMHDKYGFLDDKNFKNEVRQAVTEMSNLIHVSKFFPMLATMFKAMPRWLVAKLRPGATAVLDMQDLITERYNAQKDETKTYKMTIFDALTDPSVPPEERSSARLADEGMILMIGGTETTARVLSTAAFQLYQDEHLLESLRKELRPVMPTPTSNVSWSELEQLPLLNGLVNESLRLAFGSTIRSPRVAPTESLQYKGLVIPPGSPISMSPYFVLTDPEIFPEPESFRPERWIEAAQKGQNLNRYLVAFSRGSRNCLGMNLAYAELYMTIAAFVRRFDLEIFETTAESIRPGRDLGMAQPKEGKFAVRAKVTNVIKE
;
A
#
# COMPACT_ATOMS: atom_id res chain seq x y z
N MET A 1 46.96 43.44 4.40
CA MET A 1 45.93 42.93 5.34
C MET A 1 44.63 42.55 4.63
N TRP A 2 44.03 43.46 3.84
CA TRP A 2 42.80 43.22 3.07
C TRP A 2 42.78 42.01 2.10
N PRO A 3 43.86 41.69 1.35
CA PRO A 3 43.83 40.55 0.42
C PRO A 3 43.75 39.21 1.15
N LEU A 4 44.40 39.11 2.31
CA LEU A 4 44.36 37.93 3.17
C LEU A 4 42.95 37.77 3.77
N LEU A 5 42.34 38.87 4.20
CA LEU A 5 40.98 38.86 4.79
C LEU A 5 39.93 38.45 3.74
N LEU A 6 40.03 38.95 2.51
CA LEU A 6 39.19 38.53 1.39
C LEU A 6 39.39 37.05 1.01
N GLY A 7 40.65 36.56 1.08
CA GLY A 7 40.97 35.15 0.88
C GLY A 7 40.29 34.25 1.93
N PHE A 8 40.40 34.60 3.22
CA PHE A 8 39.75 33.85 4.30
C PHE A 8 38.21 33.84 4.19
N VAL A 9 37.61 34.98 3.85
CA VAL A 9 36.16 35.09 3.65
C VAL A 9 35.70 34.23 2.47
N SER A 10 36.45 34.25 1.36
CA SER A 10 36.13 33.44 0.18
C SER A 10 36.23 31.94 0.45
N VAL A 11 37.27 31.52 1.16
CA VAL A 11 37.43 30.11 1.59
C VAL A 11 36.33 29.71 2.57
N TYR A 12 35.97 30.58 3.52
CA TYR A 12 34.88 30.34 4.46
C TYR A 12 33.54 30.13 3.75
N PHE A 13 33.16 31.01 2.82
CA PHE A 13 31.91 30.85 2.06
C PHE A 13 31.94 29.61 1.16
N PHE A 14 33.08 29.30 0.54
CA PHE A 14 33.23 28.11 -0.29
C PHE A 14 33.07 26.81 0.53
N LEU A 15 33.79 26.70 1.65
CA LEU A 15 33.70 25.54 2.55
C LEU A 15 32.32 25.42 3.19
N THR A 16 31.72 26.55 3.58
CA THR A 16 30.36 26.58 4.15
C THR A 16 29.32 26.20 3.10
N SER A 17 29.52 26.57 1.84
CA SER A 17 28.64 26.19 0.72
C SER A 17 28.69 24.68 0.47
N ILE A 18 29.89 24.10 0.43
CA ILE A 18 30.08 22.65 0.32
C ILE A 18 29.45 21.94 1.51
N TYR A 19 29.70 22.45 2.72
CA TYR A 19 29.12 21.89 3.93
C TYR A 19 27.59 21.93 3.89
N ARG A 20 26.96 23.08 3.62
CA ARG A 20 25.50 23.24 3.57
C ARG A 20 24.83 22.41 2.47
N LEU A 21 25.44 22.30 1.29
CA LEU A 21 24.85 21.56 0.17
C LEU A 21 25.02 20.04 0.25
N TYR A 22 26.07 19.54 0.92
CA TYR A 22 26.43 18.13 0.80
C TYR A 22 26.70 17.41 2.13
N LEU A 23 27.12 18.13 3.18
CA LEU A 23 27.56 17.52 4.44
C LEU A 23 26.64 17.86 5.63
N HIS A 24 25.86 18.93 5.53
CA HIS A 24 24.96 19.39 6.58
C HIS A 24 23.81 18.39 6.75
N PRO A 25 23.36 18.10 7.98
CA PRO A 25 22.27 17.14 8.23
C PRO A 25 21.00 17.41 7.40
N LEU A 26 20.71 18.70 7.17
CA LEU A 26 19.54 19.16 6.40
C LEU A 26 19.75 19.22 4.87
N SER A 27 20.94 18.91 4.35
CA SER A 27 21.22 18.91 2.90
C SER A 27 20.39 17.90 2.10
N LYS A 28 19.77 16.94 2.80
CA LYS A 28 18.90 15.90 2.23
C LYS A 28 17.46 16.35 2.03
N ILE A 29 17.05 17.48 2.62
CA ILE A 29 15.69 17.99 2.48
C ILE A 29 15.55 18.60 1.07
N PRO A 30 14.59 18.14 0.26
CA PRO A 30 14.45 18.59 -1.12
C PRO A 30 14.04 20.07 -1.17
N GLY A 31 14.83 20.90 -1.85
CA GLY A 31 14.55 22.33 -2.03
C GLY A 31 15.51 23.02 -3.01
N PRO A 32 15.26 24.28 -3.38
CA PRO A 32 16.16 25.06 -4.23
C PRO A 32 17.54 25.20 -3.58
N LYS A 33 18.60 24.75 -4.28
CA LYS A 33 19.97 24.78 -3.75
C LYS A 33 20.45 26.19 -3.37
N ILE A 34 19.91 27.22 -4.02
CA ILE A 34 20.23 28.62 -3.72
C ILE A 34 19.73 29.01 -2.33
N ALA A 35 18.56 28.52 -1.91
CA ALA A 35 18.02 28.74 -0.56
C ALA A 35 18.87 28.09 0.54
N ALA A 36 19.51 26.96 0.23
CA ALA A 36 20.46 26.31 1.16
C ALA A 36 21.79 27.06 1.30
N LEU A 37 22.16 27.88 0.30
CA LEU A 37 23.42 28.61 0.27
C LEU A 37 23.31 29.99 0.91
N THR A 38 22.26 30.75 0.55
CA THR A 38 22.12 32.16 0.94
C THR A 38 20.66 32.54 1.17
N TRP A 39 20.47 33.63 1.92
CA TRP A 39 19.19 34.31 2.08
C TRP A 39 18.70 34.99 0.79
N GLY A 40 19.48 34.96 -0.30
CA GLY A 40 19.15 35.63 -1.55
C GLY A 40 17.88 35.07 -2.21
N TYR A 41 17.58 33.79 -1.98
CA TYR A 41 16.37 33.16 -2.50
C TYR A 41 15.11 33.74 -1.84
N GLU A 42 15.06 33.76 -0.50
CA GLU A 42 13.97 34.37 0.28
C GLU A 42 13.88 35.88 0.02
N PHE A 43 15.02 36.58 0.02
CA PHE A 43 15.08 38.01 -0.27
C PHE A 43 14.47 38.38 -1.63
N TYR A 44 14.68 37.56 -2.66
CA TYR A 44 14.06 37.78 -3.96
C TYR A 44 12.53 37.76 -3.86
N TYR A 45 11.95 36.81 -3.14
CA TYR A 45 10.50 36.69 -3.03
C TYR A 45 9.88 37.71 -2.07
N ASP A 46 10.57 38.05 -0.99
CA ASP A 46 10.07 39.00 -0.01
C ASP A 46 10.28 40.46 -0.40
N VAL A 47 11.43 40.79 -0.99
CA VAL A 47 11.77 42.18 -1.32
C VAL A 47 11.48 42.52 -2.78
N VAL A 48 11.91 41.67 -3.73
CA VAL A 48 11.75 41.94 -5.17
C VAL A 48 10.34 41.58 -5.65
N ARG A 49 9.72 40.55 -5.06
CA ARG A 49 8.36 40.08 -5.41
C ARG A 49 7.32 40.40 -4.33
N HIS A 50 7.61 41.37 -3.45
CA HIS A 50 6.68 41.94 -2.48
C HIS A 50 5.99 40.92 -1.55
N GLY A 51 6.77 40.21 -0.73
CA GLY A 51 6.24 39.35 0.35
C GLY A 51 5.57 38.06 -0.11
N THR A 52 5.99 37.51 -1.26
CA THR A 52 5.35 36.32 -1.85
C THR A 52 6.01 35.00 -1.47
N TYR A 53 7.00 35.00 -0.57
CA TYR A 53 7.75 33.79 -0.24
C TYR A 53 6.88 32.69 0.37
N ILE A 54 5.85 33.06 1.16
CA ILE A 54 4.91 32.12 1.76
C ILE A 54 4.19 31.23 0.73
N TRP A 55 3.84 31.77 -0.44
CA TRP A 55 3.17 31.05 -1.52
C TRP A 55 4.13 30.14 -2.30
N GLU A 56 5.42 30.48 -2.33
CA GLU A 56 6.44 29.64 -2.95
C GLU A 56 6.79 28.45 -2.04
N VAL A 57 6.76 28.63 -0.72
CA VAL A 57 6.87 27.55 0.26
C VAL A 57 5.68 26.57 0.14
N GLU A 58 4.47 27.08 -0.06
CA GLU A 58 3.28 26.25 -0.32
C GLU A 58 3.45 25.38 -1.58
N LYS A 59 3.88 25.95 -2.71
CA LYS A 59 4.19 25.18 -3.94
C LYS A 59 5.28 24.13 -3.76
N MET A 60 6.26 24.37 -2.87
CA MET A 60 7.28 23.37 -2.57
C MET A 60 6.71 22.20 -1.76
N HIS A 61 5.69 22.44 -0.93
CA HIS A 61 4.96 21.40 -0.21
C HIS A 61 3.99 20.62 -1.11
N ASP A 62 3.45 21.24 -2.16
CA ASP A 62 2.62 20.57 -3.19
C ASP A 62 3.39 19.51 -4.02
N LYS A 63 4.71 19.41 -3.86
CA LYS A 63 5.57 18.48 -4.61
C LYS A 63 5.33 16.99 -4.31
N TYR A 64 4.50 16.65 -3.31
CA TYR A 64 4.01 15.27 -3.09
C TYR A 64 2.66 14.99 -3.77
N GLY A 65 2.27 15.81 -4.76
CA GLY A 65 1.13 15.56 -5.64
C GLY A 65 1.28 14.27 -6.44
N PHE A 66 0.96 13.12 -5.85
CA PHE A 66 0.96 11.81 -6.54
C PHE A 66 0.05 11.80 -7.78
N LEU A 67 -0.95 12.69 -7.80
CA LEU A 67 -1.85 12.90 -8.94
C LEU A 67 -1.23 13.82 -10.01
N ASP A 68 -0.22 14.62 -9.67
CA ASP A 68 0.47 15.57 -10.55
C ASP A 68 1.73 14.97 -11.20
N ASP A 69 2.26 13.86 -10.67
CA ASP A 69 3.27 13.08 -11.39
C ASP A 69 2.67 12.56 -12.70
N LYS A 70 3.34 12.83 -13.82
CA LYS A 70 2.87 12.44 -15.17
C LYS A 70 2.63 10.93 -15.33
N ASN A 71 3.17 10.10 -14.44
CA ASN A 71 3.00 8.65 -14.44
C ASN A 71 2.28 8.14 -13.17
N PHE A 72 1.67 9.03 -12.38
CA PHE A 72 0.98 8.71 -11.12
C PHE A 72 1.86 7.88 -10.15
N LYS A 73 3.16 8.18 -10.10
CA LYS A 73 4.10 7.44 -9.25
C LYS A 73 3.74 7.60 -7.78
N ASN A 74 3.61 6.47 -7.09
CA ASN A 74 3.51 6.42 -5.64
C ASN A 74 4.77 5.75 -5.07
N GLU A 75 5.61 6.52 -4.38
CA GLU A 75 6.90 6.07 -3.86
C GLU A 75 6.74 4.94 -2.83
N VAL A 76 5.70 5.01 -1.99
CA VAL A 76 5.40 3.96 -1.00
C VAL A 76 5.05 2.65 -1.69
N ARG A 77 4.15 2.70 -2.69
CA ARG A 77 3.76 1.52 -3.47
C ARG A 77 4.94 0.95 -4.25
N GLN A 78 5.77 1.81 -4.84
CA GLN A 78 6.98 1.39 -5.54
C GLN A 78 7.94 0.69 -4.59
N ALA A 79 8.18 1.26 -3.41
CA ALA A 79 9.03 0.67 -2.38
C ALA A 79 8.52 -0.69 -1.91
N VAL A 80 7.22 -0.80 -1.61
CA VAL A 80 6.56 -2.06 -1.25
C VAL A 80 6.72 -3.12 -2.35
N THR A 81 6.54 -2.73 -3.61
CA THR A 81 6.72 -3.63 -4.76
C THR A 81 8.17 -4.08 -4.90
N GLU A 82 9.14 -3.17 -4.76
CA GLU A 82 10.57 -3.48 -4.87
C GLU A 82 11.09 -4.36 -3.72
N MET A 83 10.55 -4.16 -2.51
CA MET A 83 10.79 -5.04 -1.37
C MET A 83 10.18 -6.43 -1.60
N SER A 84 8.93 -6.49 -2.06
CA SER A 84 8.24 -7.75 -2.36
C SER A 84 8.99 -8.54 -3.43
N ASN A 85 9.48 -7.87 -4.47
CA ASN A 85 10.26 -8.49 -5.53
C ASN A 85 11.54 -9.18 -5.05
N LEU A 86 12.04 -8.91 -3.85
CA LEU A 86 13.17 -9.66 -3.28
C LEU A 86 12.78 -10.94 -2.54
N ILE A 87 11.52 -11.12 -2.20
CA ILE A 87 11.04 -12.25 -1.39
C ILE A 87 11.45 -13.59 -2.01
N HIS A 88 11.42 -13.70 -3.35
CA HIS A 88 11.79 -14.92 -4.05
C HIS A 88 13.28 -15.32 -3.86
N VAL A 89 14.16 -14.38 -3.52
CA VAL A 89 15.58 -14.61 -3.22
C VAL A 89 15.83 -14.65 -1.71
N SER A 90 15.31 -13.66 -0.98
CA SER A 90 15.60 -13.50 0.45
C SER A 90 15.10 -14.66 1.30
N LYS A 91 14.06 -15.37 0.85
CA LYS A 91 13.58 -16.59 1.51
C LYS A 91 14.62 -17.72 1.59
N PHE A 92 15.57 -17.78 0.66
CA PHE A 92 16.64 -18.79 0.64
C PHE A 92 17.89 -18.33 1.37
N PHE A 93 18.07 -17.02 1.53
CA PHE A 93 19.23 -16.43 2.18
C PHE A 93 18.79 -15.41 3.23
N PRO A 94 18.31 -15.88 4.40
CA PRO A 94 17.82 -15.01 5.47
C PRO A 94 18.86 -13.97 5.92
N MET A 95 20.14 -14.34 5.85
CA MET A 95 21.27 -13.43 6.13
C MET A 95 21.24 -12.16 5.27
N LEU A 96 20.73 -12.22 4.03
CA LEU A 96 20.63 -11.03 3.17
C LEU A 96 19.71 -9.97 3.78
N ALA A 97 18.62 -10.37 4.44
CA ALA A 97 17.74 -9.44 5.12
C ALA A 97 18.44 -8.76 6.32
N THR A 98 19.22 -9.52 7.09
CA THR A 98 20.02 -9.00 8.20
C THR A 98 21.11 -8.05 7.70
N MET A 99 21.82 -8.41 6.64
CA MET A 99 22.83 -7.56 6.00
C MET A 99 22.21 -6.27 5.45
N PHE A 100 21.00 -6.35 4.88
CA PHE A 100 20.28 -5.19 4.37
C PHE A 100 19.89 -4.22 5.50
N LYS A 101 19.40 -4.73 6.63
CA LYS A 101 19.10 -3.91 7.82
C LYS A 101 20.34 -3.26 8.43
N ALA A 102 21.49 -3.94 8.38
CA ALA A 102 22.77 -3.41 8.86
C ALA A 102 23.43 -2.42 7.89
N MET A 103 22.87 -2.24 6.68
CA MET A 103 23.48 -1.43 5.63
C MET A 103 23.32 0.08 5.93
N PRO A 104 24.38 0.89 5.77
CA PRO A 104 24.28 2.33 5.92
C PRO A 104 23.25 2.93 4.95
N ARG A 105 22.43 3.89 5.41
CA ARG A 105 21.36 4.51 4.61
C ARG A 105 21.82 5.07 3.27
N TRP A 106 23.01 5.67 3.20
CA TRP A 106 23.55 6.20 1.95
C TRP A 106 23.80 5.11 0.91
N LEU A 107 24.17 3.90 1.35
CA LEU A 107 24.43 2.76 0.47
C LEU A 107 23.10 2.14 0.02
N VAL A 108 22.09 2.08 0.91
CA VAL A 108 20.72 1.70 0.55
C VAL A 108 20.15 2.67 -0.48
N ALA A 109 20.28 3.98 -0.27
CA ALA A 109 19.83 5.02 -1.21
C ALA A 109 20.45 4.87 -2.60
N LYS A 110 21.75 4.54 -2.64
CA LYS A 110 22.48 4.37 -3.90
C LYS A 110 22.10 3.09 -4.63
N LEU A 111 21.91 1.99 -3.90
CA LEU A 111 21.56 0.69 -4.49
C LEU A 111 20.07 0.58 -4.82
N ARG A 112 19.20 1.21 -4.02
CA ARG A 112 17.75 1.10 -4.07
C ARG A 112 17.07 2.39 -3.58
N PRO A 113 16.93 3.40 -4.44
CA PRO A 113 16.26 4.65 -4.09
C PRO A 113 14.78 4.47 -3.69
N GLY A 114 14.09 3.39 -4.12
CA GLY A 114 12.74 3.10 -3.62
C GLY A 114 12.73 2.64 -2.16
N ALA A 115 13.77 1.95 -1.70
CA ALA A 115 13.84 1.45 -0.32
C ALA A 115 14.10 2.57 0.71
N THR A 116 14.61 3.73 0.30
CA THR A 116 14.77 4.87 1.22
C THR A 116 13.44 5.47 1.61
N ALA A 117 12.43 5.49 0.73
CA ALA A 117 11.09 5.97 1.06
C ALA A 117 10.47 5.21 2.25
N VAL A 118 10.81 3.92 2.40
CA VAL A 118 10.41 3.10 3.55
C VAL A 118 11.15 3.50 4.84
N LEU A 119 12.44 3.81 4.75
CA LEU A 119 13.23 4.26 5.90
C LEU A 119 12.82 5.67 6.34
N ASP A 120 12.57 6.55 5.37
CA ASP A 120 12.09 7.91 5.62
C ASP A 120 10.68 7.87 6.24
N MET A 121 9.85 6.91 5.82
CA MET A 121 8.55 6.65 6.45
C MET A 121 8.69 6.17 7.90
N GLN A 122 9.65 5.29 8.22
CA GLN A 122 9.90 4.89 9.61
C GLN A 122 10.33 6.08 10.48
N ASP A 123 11.15 6.97 9.94
CA ASP A 123 11.56 8.20 10.62
C ASP A 123 10.36 9.12 10.85
N LEU A 124 9.52 9.33 9.84
CA LEU A 124 8.31 10.15 9.94
C LEU A 124 7.31 9.59 10.97
N ILE A 125 7.12 8.27 11.02
CA ILE A 125 6.25 7.63 12.03
C ILE A 125 6.81 7.89 13.43
N THR A 126 8.13 7.74 13.60
CA THR A 126 8.81 7.96 14.88
C THR A 126 8.74 9.44 15.30
N GLU A 127 8.96 10.36 14.37
CA GLU A 127 8.90 11.80 14.58
C GLU A 127 7.49 12.24 14.95
N ARG A 128 6.46 11.84 14.18
CA ARG A 128 5.06 12.14 14.47
C ARG A 128 4.64 11.59 15.83
N TYR A 129 5.06 10.37 16.16
CA TYR A 129 4.81 9.79 17.47
C TYR A 129 5.40 10.63 18.61
N ASN A 130 6.68 11.03 18.48
CA ASN A 130 7.34 11.82 19.51
C ASN A 130 6.71 13.21 19.67
N ALA A 131 6.29 13.84 18.56
CA ALA A 131 5.59 15.13 18.59
C ALA A 131 4.20 15.03 19.26
N GLN A 132 3.51 13.90 19.07
CA GLN A 132 2.14 13.70 19.58
C GLN A 132 2.06 13.41 21.08
N LYS A 133 3.20 13.17 21.77
CA LYS A 133 3.23 13.00 23.23
C LYS A 133 2.88 14.26 23.99
N ASP A 134 3.08 15.44 23.39
CA ASP A 134 3.00 16.73 24.09
C ASP A 134 1.67 17.48 23.86
N GLU A 135 0.77 16.96 23.02
CA GLU A 135 -0.51 17.62 22.71
C GLU A 135 -1.72 16.94 23.38
N THR A 136 -2.62 17.76 23.93
CA THR A 136 -3.94 17.32 24.41
C THR A 136 -4.78 16.81 23.23
N LYS A 137 -5.09 15.51 23.23
CA LYS A 137 -5.76 14.82 22.12
C LYS A 137 -7.22 15.27 21.95
N THR A 138 -7.54 15.85 20.79
CA THR A 138 -8.90 16.26 20.37
C THR A 138 -9.53 15.35 19.29
N TYR A 139 -8.92 14.20 18.98
CA TYR A 139 -9.29 13.34 17.84
C TYR A 139 -9.68 11.90 18.24
N LYS A 140 -10.31 11.16 17.29
CA LYS A 140 -10.71 9.74 17.43
C LYS A 140 -9.48 8.83 17.62
N MET A 141 -9.56 7.91 18.58
CA MET A 141 -8.50 6.93 18.90
C MET A 141 -7.86 6.29 17.64
N THR A 142 -6.54 6.29 17.60
CA THR A 142 -5.73 5.66 16.53
C THR A 142 -5.17 4.31 16.97
N ILE A 143 -4.62 3.55 16.02
CA ILE A 143 -3.92 2.29 16.34
C ILE A 143 -2.71 2.54 17.25
N PHE A 144 -1.98 3.64 17.05
CA PHE A 144 -0.84 3.99 17.93
C PHE A 144 -1.29 4.34 19.35
N ASP A 145 -2.48 4.92 19.51
CA ASP A 145 -3.06 5.15 20.84
C ASP A 145 -3.35 3.81 21.55
N ALA A 146 -3.90 2.83 20.83
CA ALA A 146 -4.12 1.49 21.37
C ALA A 146 -2.81 0.78 21.72
N LEU A 147 -1.79 0.87 20.86
CA LEU A 147 -0.49 0.24 21.08
C LEU A 147 0.32 0.89 22.21
N THR A 148 0.00 2.12 22.59
CA THR A 148 0.70 2.87 23.65
C THR A 148 -0.03 2.85 24.99
N ASP A 149 -1.20 2.21 25.03
CA ASP A 149 -2.03 2.08 26.23
C ASP A 149 -1.23 1.46 27.40
N PRO A 150 -1.41 1.94 28.64
CA PRO A 150 -0.69 1.40 29.80
C PRO A 150 -0.87 -0.10 30.05
N SER A 151 -1.95 -0.72 29.54
CA SER A 151 -2.17 -2.16 29.60
C SER A 151 -1.23 -2.98 28.71
N VAL A 152 -0.56 -2.34 27.73
CA VAL A 152 0.42 -2.97 26.84
C VAL A 152 1.80 -2.99 27.53
N PRO A 153 2.53 -4.13 27.49
CA PRO A 153 3.86 -4.23 28.10
C PRO A 153 4.82 -3.11 27.65
N PRO A 154 5.66 -2.55 28.55
CA PRO A 154 6.57 -1.45 28.22
C PRO A 154 7.47 -1.69 27.00
N GLU A 155 7.95 -2.92 26.82
CA GLU A 155 8.78 -3.33 25.69
C GLU A 155 8.07 -3.18 24.33
N GLU A 156 6.76 -3.42 24.28
CA GLU A 156 5.94 -3.28 23.08
C GLU A 156 5.61 -1.81 22.77
N ARG A 157 5.80 -0.91 23.74
CA ARG A 157 5.54 0.53 23.62
C ARG A 157 6.76 1.34 23.19
N SER A 158 7.90 0.69 22.91
CA SER A 158 9.10 1.37 22.46
C SER A 158 8.89 2.03 21.08
N SER A 159 9.52 3.18 20.84
CA SER A 159 9.38 3.91 19.56
C SER A 159 9.80 3.06 18.37
N ALA A 160 10.87 2.26 18.51
CA ALA A 160 11.31 1.32 17.49
C ALA A 160 10.25 0.26 17.18
N ARG A 161 9.59 -0.30 18.21
CA ARG A 161 8.52 -1.29 18.03
C ARG A 161 7.30 -0.70 17.34
N LEU A 162 6.90 0.51 17.74
CA LEU A 162 5.80 1.24 17.11
C LEU A 162 6.10 1.58 15.65
N ALA A 163 7.34 1.97 15.33
CA ALA A 163 7.78 2.19 13.96
C ALA A 163 7.70 0.90 13.11
N ASP A 164 8.09 -0.24 13.69
CA ASP A 164 7.94 -1.55 13.05
C ASP A 164 6.46 -1.90 12.80
N GLU A 165 5.57 -1.70 13.77
CA GLU A 165 4.12 -1.92 13.62
C GLU A 165 3.50 -0.99 12.55
N GLY A 166 3.86 0.29 12.58
CA GLY A 166 3.42 1.26 11.57
C GLY A 166 3.84 0.88 10.15
N MET A 167 5.08 0.40 10.00
CA MET A 167 5.58 -0.10 8.72
C MET A 167 4.81 -1.34 8.26
N ILE A 168 4.50 -2.29 9.15
CA ILE A 168 3.71 -3.49 8.81
C ILE A 168 2.31 -3.09 8.32
N LEU A 169 1.65 -2.14 9.00
CA LEU A 169 0.32 -1.66 8.62
C LEU A 169 0.34 -1.01 7.23
N MET A 170 1.32 -0.15 6.96
CA MET A 170 1.46 0.53 5.67
C MET A 170 1.73 -0.45 4.52
N ILE A 171 2.69 -1.38 4.70
CA ILE A 171 3.01 -2.39 3.69
C ILE A 171 1.81 -3.31 3.45
N GLY A 172 1.19 -3.78 4.54
CA GLY A 172 0.07 -4.72 4.49
C GLY A 172 -1.16 -4.13 3.82
N GLY A 173 -1.52 -2.88 4.14
CA GLY A 173 -2.74 -2.22 3.65
C GLY A 173 -2.63 -1.61 2.25
N THR A 174 -1.43 -1.20 1.81
CA THR A 174 -1.32 -0.43 0.56
C THR A 174 -1.42 -1.30 -0.69
N GLU A 175 -0.46 -2.21 -0.92
CA GLU A 175 -0.37 -2.93 -2.21
C GLU A 175 -1.43 -4.02 -2.34
N THR A 176 -1.84 -4.66 -1.23
CA THR A 176 -2.81 -5.76 -1.27
C THR A 176 -4.21 -5.26 -1.63
N THR A 177 -4.73 -4.24 -0.92
CA THR A 177 -6.03 -3.64 -1.21
C THR A 177 -6.02 -3.00 -2.61
N ALA A 178 -4.97 -2.25 -2.97
CA ALA A 178 -4.87 -1.61 -4.28
C ALA A 178 -4.95 -2.62 -5.43
N ARG A 179 -4.39 -3.82 -5.27
CA ARG A 179 -4.41 -4.88 -6.28
C ARG A 179 -5.80 -5.49 -6.45
N VAL A 180 -6.53 -5.71 -5.37
CA VAL A 180 -7.92 -6.17 -5.43
C VAL A 180 -8.80 -5.13 -6.09
N LEU A 181 -8.68 -3.85 -5.68
CA LEU A 181 -9.41 -2.73 -6.29
C LEU A 181 -9.09 -2.58 -7.79
N SER A 182 -7.82 -2.70 -8.17
CA SER A 182 -7.40 -2.63 -9.58
C SER A 182 -7.97 -3.80 -10.39
N THR A 183 -7.99 -5.00 -9.81
CA THR A 183 -8.58 -6.19 -10.45
C THR A 183 -10.09 -6.01 -10.62
N ALA A 184 -10.78 -5.54 -9.58
CA ALA A 184 -12.20 -5.21 -9.64
C ALA A 184 -12.50 -4.18 -10.73
N ALA A 185 -11.75 -3.08 -10.77
CA ALA A 185 -11.91 -2.03 -11.78
C ALA A 185 -11.67 -2.55 -13.21
N PHE A 186 -10.60 -3.31 -13.44
CA PHE A 186 -10.30 -3.89 -14.75
C PHE A 186 -11.41 -4.81 -15.25
N GLN A 187 -11.96 -5.66 -14.37
CA GLN A 187 -13.00 -6.61 -14.74
C GLN A 187 -14.34 -5.91 -14.94
N LEU A 188 -14.72 -5.01 -14.03
CA LEU A 188 -15.99 -4.32 -14.07
C LEU A 188 -16.13 -3.37 -15.27
N TYR A 189 -15.08 -2.59 -15.59
CA TYR A 189 -15.14 -1.62 -16.69
C TYR A 189 -14.82 -2.23 -18.07
N GLN A 190 -14.69 -3.56 -18.16
CA GLN A 190 -14.72 -4.29 -19.43
C GLN A 190 -16.09 -4.91 -19.73
N ASP A 191 -16.97 -5.00 -18.73
CA ASP A 191 -18.30 -5.58 -18.86
C ASP A 191 -19.37 -4.54 -18.51
N GLU A 192 -19.93 -3.91 -19.55
CA GLU A 192 -20.97 -2.89 -19.43
C GLU A 192 -22.23 -3.42 -18.74
N HIS A 193 -22.58 -4.70 -18.97
CA HIS A 193 -23.76 -5.31 -18.36
C HIS A 193 -23.56 -5.49 -16.85
N LEU A 194 -22.39 -5.96 -16.43
CA LEU A 194 -22.05 -6.09 -15.02
C LEU A 194 -21.99 -4.72 -14.33
N LEU A 195 -21.40 -3.72 -14.98
CA LEU A 195 -21.33 -2.35 -14.47
C LEU A 195 -22.72 -1.74 -14.25
N GLU A 196 -23.61 -1.83 -15.23
CA GLU A 196 -24.97 -1.29 -15.09
C GLU A 196 -25.80 -2.08 -14.07
N SER A 197 -25.62 -3.40 -14.00
CA SER A 197 -26.26 -4.24 -12.98
C SER A 197 -25.85 -3.82 -11.57
N LEU A 198 -24.55 -3.58 -11.35
CA LEU A 198 -24.05 -3.10 -10.07
C LEU A 198 -24.55 -1.69 -9.74
N ARG A 199 -24.58 -0.78 -10.74
CA ARG A 199 -25.17 0.56 -10.55
C ARG A 199 -26.63 0.47 -10.15
N LYS A 200 -27.41 -0.41 -10.77
CA LYS A 200 -28.81 -0.65 -10.43
C LYS A 200 -28.98 -1.16 -9.00
N GLU A 201 -28.11 -2.04 -8.54
CA GLU A 201 -28.10 -2.53 -7.15
C GLU A 201 -27.69 -1.43 -6.15
N LEU A 202 -26.75 -0.56 -6.51
CA LEU A 202 -26.25 0.51 -5.65
C LEU A 202 -27.20 1.71 -5.56
N ARG A 203 -27.93 2.06 -6.62
CA ARG A 203 -28.79 3.27 -6.66
C ARG A 203 -29.77 3.40 -5.48
N PRO A 204 -30.49 2.36 -5.02
CA PRO A 204 -31.41 2.47 -3.89
C PRO A 204 -30.74 2.88 -2.57
N VAL A 205 -29.51 2.43 -2.31
CA VAL A 205 -28.78 2.74 -1.08
C VAL A 205 -27.83 3.95 -1.24
N MET A 206 -27.37 4.19 -2.47
CA MET A 206 -26.52 5.31 -2.87
C MET A 206 -27.21 6.13 -3.98
N PRO A 207 -28.30 6.86 -3.66
CA PRO A 207 -29.07 7.61 -4.65
C PRO A 207 -28.22 8.68 -5.34
N THR A 208 -27.27 9.30 -4.63
CA THR A 208 -26.36 10.31 -5.19
C THR A 208 -24.90 9.83 -5.15
N PRO A 209 -24.01 10.37 -6.01
CA PRO A 209 -22.59 10.06 -5.96
C PRO A 209 -21.91 10.40 -4.61
N THR A 210 -22.49 11.32 -3.84
CA THR A 210 -21.99 11.77 -2.52
C THR A 210 -22.71 11.10 -1.34
N SER A 211 -23.60 10.14 -1.60
CA SER A 211 -24.30 9.39 -0.55
C SER A 211 -23.29 8.70 0.39
N ASN A 212 -23.54 8.81 1.69
CA ASN A 212 -22.71 8.19 2.71
C ASN A 212 -23.41 6.93 3.20
N VAL A 213 -22.80 5.76 2.96
CA VAL A 213 -23.37 4.45 3.28
C VAL A 213 -22.36 3.66 4.09
N SER A 214 -22.83 2.96 5.12
CA SER A 214 -21.96 2.16 5.97
C SER A 214 -21.47 0.90 5.24
N TRP A 215 -20.30 0.38 5.64
CA TRP A 215 -19.83 -0.93 5.17
C TRP A 215 -20.87 -2.03 5.43
N SER A 216 -21.50 -2.03 6.61
CA SER A 216 -22.52 -3.02 6.98
C SER A 216 -23.75 -3.03 6.07
N GLU A 217 -24.10 -1.90 5.44
CA GLU A 217 -25.18 -1.85 4.46
C GLU A 217 -24.70 -2.36 3.09
N LEU A 218 -23.48 -1.97 2.68
CA LEU A 218 -22.90 -2.36 1.39
C LEU A 218 -22.63 -3.86 1.30
N GLU A 219 -22.17 -4.50 2.38
CA GLU A 219 -21.84 -5.93 2.36
C GLU A 219 -23.07 -6.84 2.20
N GLN A 220 -24.28 -6.33 2.47
CA GLN A 220 -25.52 -7.07 2.31
C GLN A 220 -25.99 -7.12 0.85
N LEU A 221 -25.42 -6.28 -0.03
CA LEU A 221 -25.77 -6.22 -1.44
C LEU A 221 -25.20 -7.45 -2.18
N PRO A 222 -26.04 -8.34 -2.73
CA PRO A 222 -25.58 -9.62 -3.27
C PRO A 222 -24.53 -9.51 -4.39
N LEU A 223 -24.73 -8.62 -5.36
CA LEU A 223 -23.83 -8.48 -6.50
C LEU A 223 -22.53 -7.78 -6.11
N LEU A 224 -22.58 -6.70 -5.32
CA LEU A 224 -21.38 -6.07 -4.76
C LEU A 224 -20.56 -7.06 -3.93
N ASN A 225 -21.21 -7.83 -3.06
CA ASN A 225 -20.56 -8.88 -2.27
C ASN A 225 -19.93 -9.96 -3.15
N GLY A 226 -20.65 -10.44 -4.16
CA GLY A 226 -20.10 -11.37 -5.14
C GLY A 226 -18.90 -10.81 -5.87
N LEU A 227 -18.92 -9.52 -6.22
CA LEU A 227 -17.85 -8.85 -6.94
C LEU A 227 -16.60 -8.66 -6.08
N VAL A 228 -16.76 -8.27 -4.81
CA VAL A 228 -15.64 -8.17 -3.85
C VAL A 228 -14.98 -9.54 -3.66
N ASN A 229 -15.78 -10.59 -3.44
CA ASN A 229 -15.26 -11.94 -3.23
C ASN A 229 -14.59 -12.51 -4.50
N GLU A 230 -15.14 -12.25 -5.68
CA GLU A 230 -14.53 -12.67 -6.95
C GLU A 230 -13.24 -11.90 -7.25
N SER A 231 -13.19 -10.61 -6.90
CA SER A 231 -11.99 -9.79 -7.01
C SER A 231 -10.89 -10.28 -6.07
N LEU A 232 -11.24 -10.65 -4.83
CA LEU A 232 -10.31 -11.26 -3.89
C LEU A 232 -9.79 -12.62 -4.40
N ARG A 233 -10.66 -13.42 -5.02
CA ARG A 233 -10.31 -14.72 -5.60
C ARG A 233 -9.25 -14.57 -6.70
N LEU A 234 -9.47 -13.66 -7.65
CA LEU A 234 -8.58 -13.45 -8.79
C LEU A 234 -7.38 -12.52 -8.53
N ALA A 235 -7.40 -11.76 -7.44
CA ALA A 235 -6.20 -11.07 -6.95
C ALA A 235 -5.25 -12.00 -6.17
N PHE A 236 -5.73 -13.19 -5.76
CA PHE A 236 -5.03 -14.26 -5.03
C PHE A 236 -4.45 -13.89 -3.65
N GLY A 237 -4.40 -12.60 -3.29
CA GLY A 237 -3.67 -12.13 -2.13
C GLY A 237 -2.17 -12.43 -2.27
N SER A 238 -1.56 -12.89 -1.18
CA SER A 238 -0.17 -13.32 -1.20
C SER A 238 -0.05 -14.74 -1.76
N THR A 239 0.63 -14.88 -2.91
CA THR A 239 0.80 -16.19 -3.58
C THR A 239 1.96 -17.01 -3.01
N ILE A 240 2.82 -16.40 -2.19
CA ILE A 240 3.88 -17.13 -1.50
C ILE A 240 3.30 -18.12 -0.49
N ARG A 241 3.92 -19.29 -0.47
CA ARG A 241 3.71 -20.32 0.54
C ARG A 241 4.22 -19.83 1.89
N SER A 242 3.32 -19.31 2.72
CA SER A 242 3.62 -18.92 4.11
C SER A 242 3.65 -20.16 5.00
N PRO A 243 4.83 -20.65 5.44
CA PRO A 243 4.91 -21.88 6.19
C PRO A 243 4.38 -21.69 7.61
N ARG A 244 3.66 -22.71 8.10
CA ARG A 244 3.33 -22.91 9.51
C ARG A 244 4.16 -24.08 10.01
N VAL A 245 4.77 -23.92 11.18
CA VAL A 245 5.62 -24.92 11.80
C VAL A 245 5.09 -25.16 13.20
N ALA A 246 4.71 -26.39 13.50
CA ALA A 246 4.48 -26.84 14.87
C ALA A 246 5.86 -27.22 15.46
N PRO A 247 6.44 -26.43 16.37
CA PRO A 247 7.84 -26.61 16.74
C PRO A 247 8.07 -27.85 17.62
N THR A 248 7.07 -28.23 18.42
CA THR A 248 7.22 -29.23 19.50
C THR A 248 6.25 -30.39 19.41
N GLU A 249 5.12 -30.23 18.73
CA GLU A 249 4.04 -31.22 18.66
C GLU A 249 3.97 -31.93 17.31
N SER A 250 3.55 -33.20 17.32
CA SER A 250 3.23 -33.95 16.11
C SER A 250 1.79 -33.66 15.71
N LEU A 251 1.57 -33.19 14.47
CA LEU A 251 0.22 -32.92 13.97
C LEU A 251 -0.37 -34.18 13.34
N GLN A 252 -1.67 -34.41 13.55
CA GLN A 252 -2.41 -35.52 12.94
C GLN A 252 -3.33 -34.99 11.86
N TYR A 253 -3.20 -35.49 10.63
CA TYR A 253 -4.07 -35.09 9.51
C TYR A 253 -4.42 -36.27 8.62
N LYS A 254 -5.70 -36.66 8.59
CA LYS A 254 -6.23 -37.76 7.74
C LYS A 254 -5.40 -39.06 7.82
N GLY A 255 -4.96 -39.44 9.02
CA GLY A 255 -4.13 -40.63 9.25
C GLY A 255 -2.63 -40.43 9.03
N LEU A 256 -2.20 -39.25 8.60
CA LEU A 256 -0.79 -38.87 8.50
C LEU A 256 -0.32 -38.23 9.81
N VAL A 257 0.86 -38.64 10.27
CA VAL A 257 1.58 -37.99 11.35
C VAL A 257 2.59 -37.02 10.75
N ILE A 258 2.48 -35.74 11.09
CA ILE A 258 3.40 -34.70 10.65
C ILE A 258 4.34 -34.37 11.82
N PRO A 259 5.64 -34.69 11.73
CA PRO A 259 6.56 -34.51 12.85
C PRO A 259 6.75 -33.03 13.25
N PRO A 260 7.13 -32.77 14.52
CA PRO A 260 7.52 -31.44 14.96
C PRO A 260 8.62 -30.85 14.08
N GLY A 261 8.60 -29.53 13.89
CA GLY A 261 9.56 -28.80 13.05
C GLY A 261 9.26 -28.86 11.54
N SER A 262 8.26 -29.64 11.11
CA SER A 262 7.90 -29.75 9.68
C SER A 262 7.18 -28.49 9.19
N PRO A 263 7.69 -27.77 8.16
CA PRO A 263 6.99 -26.64 7.57
C PRO A 263 5.86 -27.10 6.65
N ILE A 264 4.63 -26.66 6.95
CA ILE A 264 3.43 -26.93 6.15
C ILE A 264 2.95 -25.62 5.53
N SER A 265 2.60 -25.65 4.25
CA SER A 265 2.06 -24.48 3.56
C SER A 265 1.12 -24.90 2.44
N MET A 266 0.32 -23.95 1.98
CA MET A 266 -0.46 -24.05 0.75
C MET A 266 -0.17 -22.82 -0.11
N SER A 267 -0.41 -22.92 -1.42
CA SER A 267 -0.52 -21.73 -2.26
C SER A 267 -2.00 -21.40 -2.41
N PRO A 268 -2.43 -20.17 -2.04
CA PRO A 268 -3.81 -19.74 -2.26
C PRO A 268 -4.25 -19.89 -3.73
N TYR A 269 -3.32 -19.71 -4.67
CA TYR A 269 -3.57 -19.84 -6.10
C TYR A 269 -4.31 -21.13 -6.45
N PHE A 270 -3.79 -22.30 -6.03
CA PHE A 270 -4.38 -23.59 -6.40
C PHE A 270 -5.78 -23.81 -5.83
N VAL A 271 -6.08 -23.30 -4.63
CA VAL A 271 -7.42 -23.40 -4.05
C VAL A 271 -8.39 -22.48 -4.78
N LEU A 272 -7.94 -21.26 -5.11
CA LEU A 272 -8.76 -20.22 -5.74
C LEU A 272 -8.97 -20.44 -7.25
N THR A 273 -8.18 -21.32 -7.87
CA THR A 273 -8.32 -21.74 -9.28
C THR A 273 -8.74 -23.19 -9.46
N ASP A 274 -9.09 -23.90 -8.38
CA ASP A 274 -9.58 -25.28 -8.46
C ASP A 274 -10.93 -25.33 -9.20
N PRO A 275 -11.05 -25.99 -10.36
CA PRO A 275 -12.30 -26.04 -11.12
C PRO A 275 -13.41 -26.86 -10.43
N GLU A 276 -13.07 -27.74 -9.48
CA GLU A 276 -14.07 -28.47 -8.68
C GLU A 276 -14.74 -27.55 -7.65
N ILE A 277 -14.02 -26.53 -7.18
CA ILE A 277 -14.52 -25.53 -6.22
C ILE A 277 -15.11 -24.33 -6.95
N PHE A 278 -14.42 -23.84 -7.98
CA PHE A 278 -14.75 -22.66 -8.76
C PHE A 278 -14.85 -23.02 -10.26
N PRO A 279 -16.02 -23.49 -10.74
CA PRO A 279 -16.22 -23.82 -12.15
C PRO A 279 -15.94 -22.62 -13.06
N GLU A 280 -15.20 -22.84 -14.15
CA GLU A 280 -14.63 -21.78 -14.98
C GLU A 280 -13.74 -20.83 -14.14
N PRO A 281 -12.61 -21.33 -13.60
CA PRO A 281 -11.84 -20.62 -12.59
C PRO A 281 -11.14 -19.37 -13.12
N GLU A 282 -10.89 -19.26 -14.42
CA GLU A 282 -10.29 -18.05 -15.00
C GLU A 282 -11.32 -16.93 -15.28
N SER A 283 -12.60 -17.27 -15.36
CA SER A 283 -13.67 -16.31 -15.64
C SER A 283 -14.03 -15.50 -14.40
N PHE A 284 -14.08 -14.18 -14.54
CA PHE A 284 -14.60 -13.29 -13.50
C PHE A 284 -16.13 -13.33 -13.50
N ARG A 285 -16.71 -14.06 -12.54
CA ARG A 285 -18.17 -14.27 -12.48
C ARG A 285 -18.71 -14.06 -11.06
N PRO A 286 -18.99 -12.81 -10.65
CA PRO A 286 -19.54 -12.47 -9.32
C PRO A 286 -20.79 -13.27 -8.93
N GLU A 287 -21.63 -13.63 -9.90
CA GLU A 287 -22.89 -14.35 -9.72
C GLU A 287 -22.70 -15.72 -9.08
N ARG A 288 -21.51 -16.35 -9.22
CA ARG A 288 -21.20 -17.64 -8.61
C ARG A 288 -21.39 -17.63 -7.08
N TRP A 289 -21.13 -16.49 -6.45
CA TRP A 289 -21.27 -16.32 -5.01
C TRP A 289 -22.75 -16.27 -4.59
N ILE A 290 -23.60 -15.68 -5.42
CA ILE A 290 -25.05 -15.60 -5.23
C ILE A 290 -25.68 -16.98 -5.44
N GLU A 291 -25.34 -17.65 -6.56
CA GLU A 291 -25.83 -19.00 -6.89
C GLU A 291 -25.44 -20.02 -5.81
N ALA A 292 -24.21 -19.96 -5.31
CA ALA A 292 -23.76 -20.83 -4.24
C ALA A 292 -24.56 -20.60 -2.94
N ALA A 293 -24.79 -19.34 -2.56
CA ALA A 293 -25.58 -19.01 -1.38
C ALA A 293 -27.02 -19.55 -1.51
N GLN A 294 -27.65 -19.41 -2.68
CA GLN A 294 -28.99 -19.96 -2.96
C GLN A 294 -29.04 -21.49 -2.86
N LYS A 295 -27.96 -22.18 -3.23
CA LYS A 295 -27.81 -23.64 -3.09
C LYS A 295 -27.41 -24.08 -1.67
N GLY A 296 -27.29 -23.15 -0.72
CA GLY A 296 -26.81 -23.44 0.64
C GLY A 296 -25.32 -23.79 0.72
N GLN A 297 -24.54 -23.48 -0.32
CA GLN A 297 -23.11 -23.73 -0.38
C GLN A 297 -22.33 -22.52 0.14
N ASN A 298 -21.38 -22.75 1.04
CA ASN A 298 -20.54 -21.69 1.59
C ASN A 298 -19.18 -21.63 0.87
N LEU A 299 -19.14 -20.92 -0.27
CA LEU A 299 -17.89 -20.69 -1.02
C LEU A 299 -16.85 -19.89 -0.23
N ASN A 300 -17.26 -19.06 0.74
CA ASN A 300 -16.32 -18.28 1.56
C ASN A 300 -15.33 -19.17 2.30
N ARG A 301 -15.69 -20.42 2.61
CA ARG A 301 -14.77 -21.41 3.20
C ARG A 301 -13.51 -21.63 2.36
N TYR A 302 -13.62 -21.54 1.03
CA TYR A 302 -12.53 -21.72 0.08
C TYR A 302 -11.85 -20.42 -0.35
N LEU A 303 -12.41 -19.26 0.03
CA LEU A 303 -11.77 -17.96 -0.19
C LEU A 303 -10.62 -17.75 0.81
N VAL A 304 -9.44 -18.26 0.46
CA VAL A 304 -8.25 -18.28 1.32
C VAL A 304 -7.25 -17.13 1.06
N ALA A 305 -7.67 -16.06 0.37
CA ALA A 305 -6.83 -14.89 0.10
C ALA A 305 -6.29 -14.21 1.38
N PHE A 306 -7.03 -14.31 2.48
CA PHE A 306 -6.64 -13.80 3.80
C PHE A 306 -6.00 -14.86 4.72
N SER A 307 -5.67 -16.04 4.20
CA SER A 307 -5.36 -17.22 5.03
C SER A 307 -6.50 -17.58 6.01
N ARG A 308 -6.27 -18.56 6.89
CA ARG A 308 -7.24 -19.03 7.90
C ARG A 308 -6.55 -19.41 9.21
N GLY A 309 -7.32 -19.53 10.28
CA GLY A 309 -6.85 -19.92 11.61
C GLY A 309 -6.24 -18.76 12.40
N SER A 310 -5.50 -19.07 13.47
CA SER A 310 -4.92 -18.10 14.40
C SER A 310 -3.86 -17.16 13.81
N ARG A 311 -3.44 -17.41 12.56
CA ARG A 311 -2.48 -16.60 11.81
C ARG A 311 -3.08 -16.10 10.49
N ASN A 312 -4.39 -15.88 10.45
CA ASN A 312 -5.06 -15.22 9.34
C ASN A 312 -4.68 -13.72 9.28
N CYS A 313 -5.08 -13.06 8.20
CA CYS A 313 -4.81 -11.64 8.00
C CYS A 313 -5.44 -10.80 9.13
N LEU A 314 -4.59 -10.03 9.84
CA LEU A 314 -5.03 -9.09 10.87
C LEU A 314 -5.89 -7.96 10.29
N GLY A 315 -5.56 -7.50 9.08
CA GLY A 315 -6.23 -6.40 8.39
C GLY A 315 -7.50 -6.79 7.62
N MET A 316 -8.01 -8.02 7.78
CA MET A 316 -9.12 -8.53 6.97
C MET A 316 -10.37 -7.64 7.01
N ASN A 317 -10.76 -7.17 8.20
CA ASN A 317 -11.96 -6.33 8.34
C ASN A 317 -11.75 -4.94 7.74
N LEU A 318 -10.56 -4.35 7.91
CA LEU A 318 -10.22 -3.07 7.30
C LEU A 318 -10.22 -3.20 5.77
N ALA A 319 -9.61 -4.27 5.23
CA ALA A 319 -9.59 -4.53 3.81
C ALA A 319 -11.01 -4.66 3.24
N TYR A 320 -11.91 -5.42 3.89
CA TYR A 320 -13.30 -5.49 3.42
C TYR A 320 -13.96 -4.11 3.41
N ALA A 321 -13.87 -3.34 4.50
CA ALA A 321 -14.42 -1.99 4.53
C ALA A 321 -13.90 -1.11 3.38
N GLU A 322 -12.58 -1.09 3.16
CA GLU A 322 -11.95 -0.36 2.06
C GLU A 322 -12.46 -0.84 0.70
N LEU A 323 -12.58 -2.15 0.48
CA LEU A 323 -13.02 -2.71 -0.79
C LEU A 323 -14.48 -2.36 -1.10
N TYR A 324 -15.40 -2.63 -0.18
CA TYR A 324 -16.83 -2.34 -0.37
C TYR A 324 -17.06 -0.85 -0.61
N MET A 325 -16.53 -0.01 0.28
CA MET A 325 -16.75 1.43 0.21
C MET A 325 -16.11 2.05 -1.04
N THR A 326 -14.89 1.63 -1.38
CA THR A 326 -14.17 2.20 -2.53
C THR A 326 -14.80 1.78 -3.84
N ILE A 327 -15.14 0.50 -4.02
CA ILE A 327 -15.78 0.02 -5.25
C ILE A 327 -17.14 0.71 -5.43
N ALA A 328 -17.98 0.73 -4.38
CA ALA A 328 -19.29 1.37 -4.45
C ALA A 328 -19.19 2.87 -4.79
N ALA A 329 -18.26 3.59 -4.14
CA ALA A 329 -18.02 5.00 -4.41
C ALA A 329 -17.50 5.25 -5.83
N PHE A 330 -16.56 4.44 -6.34
CA PHE A 330 -16.04 4.57 -7.69
C PHE A 330 -17.15 4.38 -8.74
N VAL A 331 -17.92 3.31 -8.60
CA VAL A 331 -18.98 2.93 -9.55
C VAL A 331 -20.09 3.97 -9.62
N ARG A 332 -20.41 4.62 -8.49
CA ARG A 332 -21.40 5.70 -8.43
C ARG A 332 -20.87 7.08 -8.85
N ARG A 333 -19.54 7.26 -8.99
CA ARG A 333 -18.93 8.57 -9.28
C ARG A 333 -18.29 8.69 -10.66
N PHE A 334 -17.84 7.58 -11.25
CA PHE A 334 -17.00 7.64 -12.45
C PHE A 334 -17.42 6.63 -13.51
N ASP A 335 -17.39 7.10 -14.75
CA ASP A 335 -17.24 6.23 -15.93
C ASP A 335 -15.75 6.16 -16.27
N LEU A 336 -15.25 4.94 -16.44
CA LEU A 336 -13.86 4.67 -16.77
C LEU A 336 -13.79 3.87 -18.07
N GLU A 337 -12.80 4.19 -18.90
CA GLU A 337 -12.41 3.39 -20.05
C GLU A 337 -11.02 2.80 -19.78
N ILE A 338 -10.88 1.47 -19.86
CA ILE A 338 -9.59 0.81 -19.68
C ILE A 338 -8.62 1.28 -20.77
N PHE A 339 -7.41 1.67 -20.36
CA PHE A 339 -6.42 2.27 -21.24
C PHE A 339 -5.09 1.54 -21.13
N GLU A 340 -4.52 1.11 -22.26
CA GLU A 340 -3.21 0.43 -22.33
C GLU A 340 -3.02 -0.72 -21.31
N THR A 341 -4.13 -1.38 -20.94
CA THR A 341 -4.15 -2.49 -19.98
C THR A 341 -4.85 -3.66 -20.63
N THR A 342 -4.26 -4.85 -20.53
CA THR A 342 -4.79 -6.09 -21.12
C THR A 342 -4.97 -7.15 -20.03
N ALA A 343 -5.62 -8.27 -20.36
CA ALA A 343 -5.72 -9.40 -19.43
C ALA A 343 -4.34 -9.91 -18.98
N GLU A 344 -3.33 -9.88 -19.87
CA GLU A 344 -1.95 -10.26 -19.53
C GLU A 344 -1.28 -9.29 -18.54
N SER A 345 -1.74 -8.03 -18.47
CA SER A 345 -1.21 -7.03 -17.54
C SER A 345 -1.53 -7.35 -16.08
N ILE A 346 -2.57 -8.15 -15.84
CA ILE A 346 -3.00 -8.56 -14.50
C ILE A 346 -2.90 -10.07 -14.24
N ARG A 347 -2.78 -10.90 -15.29
CA ARG A 347 -2.69 -12.36 -15.15
C ARG A 347 -1.41 -12.76 -14.41
N PRO A 348 -1.48 -13.62 -13.38
CA PRO A 348 -0.29 -14.14 -12.71
C PRO A 348 0.61 -14.93 -13.68
N GLY A 349 1.88 -14.53 -13.79
CA GLY A 349 2.92 -15.26 -14.51
C GLY A 349 4.18 -15.51 -13.69
N ARG A 350 4.38 -14.79 -12.57
CA ARG A 350 5.52 -14.93 -11.66
C ARG A 350 5.05 -14.81 -10.20
N ASP A 351 5.65 -15.59 -9.31
CA ASP A 351 5.50 -15.45 -7.87
C ASP A 351 6.71 -14.72 -7.28
N LEU A 352 6.50 -13.46 -6.91
CA LEU A 352 7.50 -12.60 -6.29
C LEU A 352 7.00 -12.14 -4.90
N GLY A 353 6.41 -13.05 -4.13
CA GLY A 353 5.73 -12.75 -2.86
C GLY A 353 4.25 -12.40 -3.06
N MET A 354 3.99 -11.63 -4.12
CA MET A 354 2.67 -11.41 -4.71
C MET A 354 2.69 -11.93 -6.15
N ALA A 355 1.51 -12.25 -6.70
CA ALA A 355 1.36 -12.55 -8.12
C ALA A 355 1.80 -11.35 -8.96
N GLN A 356 2.68 -11.58 -9.93
CA GLN A 356 3.08 -10.55 -10.89
C GLN A 356 2.83 -11.06 -12.31
N PRO A 357 2.53 -10.18 -13.28
CA PRO A 357 2.43 -10.57 -14.68
C PRO A 357 3.75 -11.15 -15.17
N LYS A 358 3.68 -11.97 -16.24
CA LYS A 358 4.86 -12.59 -16.85
C LYS A 358 5.90 -11.54 -17.24
N GLU A 359 5.43 -10.42 -17.79
CA GLU A 359 6.23 -9.28 -18.20
C GLU A 359 5.75 -8.00 -17.51
N GLY A 360 6.67 -7.06 -17.27
CA GLY A 360 6.33 -5.77 -16.65
C GLY A 360 5.99 -5.85 -15.16
N LYS A 361 5.18 -4.89 -14.70
CA LYS A 361 4.66 -4.79 -13.32
C LYS A 361 3.13 -4.83 -13.40
N PHE A 362 2.48 -5.37 -12.37
CA PHE A 362 1.02 -5.28 -12.27
C PHE A 362 0.58 -3.82 -12.21
N ALA A 363 -0.22 -3.39 -13.20
CA ALA A 363 -0.82 -2.08 -13.25
C ALA A 363 -2.10 -2.13 -14.06
N VAL A 364 -3.10 -1.39 -13.62
CA VAL A 364 -4.33 -1.12 -14.37
C VAL A 364 -4.38 0.38 -14.58
N ARG A 365 -4.51 0.78 -15.84
CA ARG A 365 -4.65 2.17 -16.26
C ARG A 365 -6.02 2.33 -16.91
N ALA A 366 -6.66 3.44 -16.60
CA ALA A 366 -7.95 3.79 -17.14
C ALA A 366 -8.04 5.31 -17.33
N LYS A 367 -8.88 5.74 -18.25
CA LYS A 367 -9.26 7.14 -18.46
C LYS A 367 -10.61 7.38 -17.80
N VAL A 368 -10.72 8.47 -17.04
CA VAL A 368 -12.03 8.96 -16.59
C VAL A 368 -12.70 9.60 -17.80
N THR A 369 -13.76 8.98 -18.30
CA THR A 369 -14.52 9.48 -19.45
C THR A 369 -15.64 10.42 -19.02
N ASN A 370 -16.19 10.20 -17.82
CA ASN A 370 -17.22 11.04 -17.25
C ASN A 370 -17.21 11.00 -15.71
N VAL A 371 -17.61 12.10 -15.09
CA VAL A 371 -17.85 12.22 -13.65
C VAL A 371 -19.36 12.32 -13.44
N ILE A 372 -19.92 11.29 -12.83
CA ILE A 372 -21.36 11.13 -12.63
C ILE A 372 -21.82 12.17 -11.61
N LYS A 373 -22.84 12.96 -11.98
CA LYS A 373 -23.39 14.03 -11.13
C LYS A 373 -24.68 13.63 -10.43
N GLU A 374 -25.42 12.68 -11.00
CA GLU A 374 -26.72 12.19 -10.51
C GLU A 374 -26.76 10.65 -10.55
#